data_AF-A0A5B2VQ15-F1
#
_entry.id   AF-A0A5B2VQ15-F1
#
_cell.length_a   1.000
_cell.length_b   1.000
_cell.length_c   1.000
_cell.angle_alpha   90.00
_cell.angle_beta   90.00
_cell.angle_gamma   90.00
#
_symmetry.space_group_name_H-M   'P 1'
#
loop_
_entity.id
_entity.type
_entity.pdbx_description
1 polymer ?
#
loop_
_entity_poly.entity_id
_entity_poly.type
_entity_poly.pdbx_seq_one_letter_code
_entity_poly.pdbx_strand_id
1 'polypeptide(L)'
;MICRKEYVVHPYDTHIDDAIDLASRWSPHQVTYERIVHLRSWIRENHQHGHNLPYKDLPSMKSCRHFVESVIHKEFAPAKHLFIEGYRYCLKENTRIFSNHRKQG
;
A
#
# COMPACT_ATOMS: atom_id res chain seq x y z
N MET A 1 16.20 6.00 -7.07
CA MET A 1 15.61 4.99 -7.98
C MET A 1 14.92 3.92 -7.16
N ILE A 2 13.72 3.51 -7.55
CA ILE A 2 12.99 2.35 -6.97
C ILE A 2 12.70 1.37 -8.11
N CYS A 3 13.15 0.12 -7.99
CA CYS A 3 12.97 -0.91 -9.01
C CYS A 3 13.36 -0.45 -10.44
N ARG A 4 14.50 0.23 -10.59
CA ARG A 4 15.02 0.81 -11.85
C ARG A 4 14.12 1.87 -12.50
N LYS A 5 13.12 2.38 -11.78
CA LYS A 5 12.35 3.56 -12.17
C LYS A 5 12.83 4.76 -11.38
N GLU A 6 12.86 5.91 -12.04
CA GLU A 6 13.11 7.18 -11.38
C GLU A 6 11.97 7.44 -10.40
N TYR A 7 12.33 7.69 -9.15
CA TYR A 7 11.38 8.05 -8.12
C TYR A 7 11.71 9.50 -7.76
N VAL A 8 10.79 10.41 -8.06
CA VAL A 8 10.91 11.81 -7.66
C VAL A 8 10.60 11.86 -6.17
N VAL A 9 11.67 11.86 -5.37
CA VAL A 9 11.58 12.01 -3.92
C VAL A 9 11.10 13.42 -3.62
N HIS A 10 9.98 13.56 -2.93
CA HIS A 10 9.68 14.81 -2.24
C HIS A 10 10.46 14.80 -0.92
N PRO A 11 11.22 15.87 -0.58
CA PRO A 11 12.18 15.87 0.53
C PRO A 11 11.61 15.52 1.92
N TYR A 12 10.29 15.47 2.08
CA TYR A 12 9.58 15.22 3.34
C TYR A 12 8.74 13.94 3.32
N ASP A 13 8.90 13.07 2.32
CA ASP A 13 8.09 11.86 2.20
C ASP A 13 8.68 10.70 3.01
N THR A 14 8.63 10.81 4.34
CA THR A 14 9.16 9.77 5.26
C THR A 14 8.44 8.42 5.11
N HIS A 15 7.25 8.40 4.52
CA HIS A 15 6.46 7.18 4.30
C HIS A 15 7.03 6.29 3.20
N ILE A 16 7.91 6.81 2.32
CA ILE A 16 8.55 5.97 1.30
C ILE A 16 9.58 5.04 1.92
N ASP A 17 10.32 5.52 2.92
CA ASP A 17 11.34 4.72 3.61
C ASP A 17 10.66 3.58 4.39
N ASP A 18 9.55 3.87 5.05
CA ASP A 18 8.71 2.86 5.69
C ASP A 18 8.20 1.81 4.68
N ALA A 19 7.73 2.23 3.51
CA ALA A 19 7.25 1.31 2.48
C ALA A 19 8.38 0.43 1.91
N ILE A 20 9.59 0.99 1.75
CA ILE A 20 10.78 0.25 1.31
C ILE A 20 11.21 -0.74 2.39
N ASP A 21 11.24 -0.34 3.66
CA ASP A 21 11.58 -1.22 4.78
C ASP A 21 10.63 -2.43 4.85
N LEU A 22 9.33 -2.19 4.74
CA LEU A 22 8.35 -3.28 4.67
C LEU A 22 8.54 -4.18 3.44
N ALA A 23 8.84 -3.60 2.28
CA ALA A 23 9.06 -4.35 1.06
C ALA A 23 10.36 -5.16 1.09
N SER A 24 11.37 -4.76 1.89
CA SER A 24 12.64 -5.48 2.04
C SER A 24 12.47 -6.90 2.59
N ARG A 25 11.34 -7.16 3.26
CA ARG A 25 10.98 -8.45 3.86
C ARG A 25 10.32 -9.40 2.85
N TRP A 26 10.02 -8.93 1.63
CA TRP A 26 9.37 -9.74 0.60
C TRP A 26 10.41 -10.45 -0.27
N SER A 27 9.99 -11.50 -0.99
CA SER A 27 10.87 -12.12 -1.98
C SER A 27 11.21 -11.11 -3.09
N PRO A 28 12.43 -11.12 -3.67
CA PRO A 28 12.85 -10.08 -4.62
C PRO A 28 11.92 -9.86 -5.82
N HIS A 29 11.33 -10.93 -6.37
CA HIS A 29 10.37 -10.84 -7.48
C HIS A 29 9.03 -10.19 -7.09
N GLN A 30 8.75 -10.05 -5.80
CA GLN A 30 7.55 -9.40 -5.28
C GLN A 30 7.74 -7.89 -5.13
N VAL A 31 8.99 -7.41 -5.09
CA VAL A 31 9.31 -6.00 -4.87
C VAL A 31 9.19 -5.24 -6.20
N THR A 32 8.04 -4.59 -6.39
CA THR A 32 7.76 -3.76 -7.58
C THR A 32 7.52 -2.31 -7.18
N TYR A 33 7.83 -1.40 -8.11
CA TYR A 33 7.58 0.04 -7.94
C TYR A 33 6.12 0.32 -7.57
N GLU A 34 5.18 -0.30 -8.28
CA GLU A 34 3.74 -0.12 -8.06
C GLU A 34 3.32 -0.51 -6.65
N ARG A 35 3.84 -1.63 -6.12
CA ARG A 35 3.54 -2.08 -4.75
C ARG A 35 4.11 -1.17 -3.68
N ILE A 36 5.35 -0.69 -3.86
CA ILE A 36 5.99 0.23 -2.92
C ILE A 36 5.22 1.56 -2.88
N VAL A 37 4.90 2.13 -4.05
CA VAL A 37 4.16 3.41 -4.11
C VAL A 37 2.75 3.26 -3.55
N HIS A 38 2.06 2.17 -3.87
CA HIS A 38 0.73 1.90 -3.33
C HIS A 38 0.77 1.76 -1.81
N LEU A 39 1.71 0.96 -1.27
CA LEU A 39 1.90 0.81 0.16
C LEU A 39 2.22 2.15 0.84
N ARG A 40 3.12 2.96 0.25
CA ARG A 40 3.46 4.29 0.72
C ARG A 40 2.23 5.19 0.82
N SER A 41 1.37 5.20 -0.19
CA SER A 41 0.15 6.03 -0.18
C SER A 41 -0.74 5.68 1.01
N TRP A 42 -0.97 4.39 1.25
CA TRP A 42 -1.83 3.95 2.36
C TRP A 42 -1.20 4.08 3.74
N ILE A 43 0.14 4.02 3.86
CA ILE A 43 0.84 4.42 5.08
C ILE A 43 0.59 5.90 5.36
N ARG A 44 0.69 6.75 4.34
CA ARG A 44 0.41 8.19 4.47
C ARG A 44 -1.04 8.44 4.89
N GLU A 45 -2.03 7.83 4.24
CA GLU A 45 -3.45 8.00 4.62
C GLU A 45 -3.70 7.54 6.07
N ASN A 46 -3.12 6.39 6.47
CA ASN A 46 -3.21 5.89 7.85
C ASN A 46 -2.70 6.90 8.90
N HIS A 47 -1.65 7.65 8.57
CA HIS A 47 -1.08 8.68 9.44
C HIS A 47 -1.88 9.99 9.37
N GLN A 48 -2.13 10.52 8.17
CA GLN A 48 -2.77 11.82 7.95
C GLN A 48 -4.19 11.89 8.51
N HIS A 49 -4.94 10.79 8.46
CA HIS A 49 -6.31 10.72 8.97
C HIS A 49 -6.41 10.13 10.38
N GLY A 50 -5.28 9.91 11.06
CA GLY A 50 -5.26 9.51 12.47
C GLY A 50 -5.81 8.10 12.74
N HIS A 51 -5.75 7.21 11.74
CA HIS A 51 -6.24 5.83 11.88
C HIS A 51 -5.38 4.98 12.82
N ASN A 52 -4.08 5.28 12.89
CA ASN A 52 -3.10 4.68 13.79
C ASN A 52 -3.07 3.14 13.74
N LEU A 53 -3.30 2.55 12.55
CA LEU A 53 -3.18 1.11 12.37
C LEU A 53 -1.69 0.72 12.37
N PRO A 54 -1.29 -0.33 13.11
CA PRO A 54 0.10 -0.76 13.19
C PRO A 54 0.56 -1.41 11.88
N TYR A 55 1.71 -0.99 11.37
CA TYR A 55 2.29 -1.54 10.13
C TYR A 55 3.79 -1.81 10.17
N LYS A 56 4.53 -1.30 11.15
CA LYS A 56 6.01 -1.33 11.14
C LYS A 56 6.60 -2.73 11.11
N ASP A 57 5.93 -3.72 11.70
CA ASP A 57 6.44 -5.10 11.84
C ASP A 57 5.70 -6.12 10.97
N LEU A 58 5.08 -5.67 9.86
CA LEU A 58 4.37 -6.60 8.98
C LEU A 58 5.37 -7.56 8.31
N PRO A 59 5.21 -8.89 8.47
CA PRO A 59 6.23 -9.87 8.08
C PRO A 59 6.16 -10.28 6.62
N SER A 60 5.13 -9.88 5.88
CA SER A 60 4.89 -10.39 4.53
C SER A 60 4.11 -9.44 3.64
N MET A 61 4.19 -9.67 2.33
CA MET A 61 3.38 -9.00 1.32
C MET A 61 1.87 -9.16 1.60
N LYS A 62 1.44 -10.35 2.07
CA LYS A 62 0.04 -10.61 2.44
C LYS A 62 -0.39 -9.73 3.62
N SER A 63 0.47 -9.60 4.62
CA SER A 63 0.22 -8.74 5.79
C SER A 63 0.11 -7.27 5.38
N CYS A 64 0.97 -6.82 4.46
CA CYS A 64 0.92 -5.45 3.91
C CYS A 64 -0.37 -5.19 3.12
N ARG A 65 -0.82 -6.17 2.31
CA ARG A 65 -2.11 -6.09 1.62
C ARG A 65 -3.29 -5.93 2.58
N HIS A 66 -3.33 -6.73 3.65
CA HIS A 66 -4.39 -6.66 4.67
C HIS A 66 -4.35 -5.34 5.46
N PHE A 67 -3.15 -4.81 5.73
CA PHE A 67 -3.02 -3.48 6.31
C PHE A 67 -3.70 -2.43 5.41
N VAL A 68 -3.40 -2.42 4.12
CA VAL A 68 -4.05 -1.49 3.18
C VAL A 68 -5.56 -1.65 3.15
N GLU A 69 -6.07 -2.89 3.10
CA GLU A 69 -7.51 -3.17 3.21
C GLU A 69 -8.11 -2.56 4.49
N SER A 70 -7.41 -2.67 5.61
CA SER A 70 -7.84 -2.12 6.91
C SER A 70 -7.92 -0.60 6.90
N VAL A 71 -6.94 0.08 6.27
CA VAL A 71 -6.97 1.54 6.10
C VAL A 71 -8.15 1.93 5.22
N ILE A 72 -8.36 1.26 4.07
CA ILE A 72 -9.53 1.50 3.19
C ILE A 72 -10.84 1.35 3.97
N HIS A 73 -10.98 0.30 4.79
CA HIS A 73 -12.20 0.13 5.58
C HIS A 73 -12.45 1.30 6.54
N LYS A 74 -11.39 1.81 7.20
CA LYS A 74 -11.50 2.96 8.09
C LYS A 74 -11.81 4.25 7.35
N GLU A 75 -11.17 4.51 6.21
CA GLU A 75 -11.41 5.74 5.43
C GLU A 75 -12.86 5.88 5.00
N PHE A 76 -13.47 4.79 4.55
CA PHE A 76 -14.81 4.82 4.01
C PHE A 76 -15.88 4.51 5.07
N ALA A 77 -15.52 4.12 6.31
CA ALA A 77 -16.50 3.81 7.35
C ALA A 77 -17.48 4.97 7.65
N PRO A 78 -17.04 6.25 7.79
CA PRO A 78 -17.94 7.35 8.13
C PRO A 78 -19.00 7.67 7.07
N ALA A 79 -18.72 7.37 5.79
CA ALA A 79 -19.56 7.77 4.66
C ALA A 79 -19.77 6.65 3.63
N LYS A 80 -19.78 5.40 4.09
CA LYS A 80 -19.75 4.18 3.24
C LYS A 80 -20.85 4.13 2.17
N HIS A 81 -22.02 4.69 2.46
CA HIS A 81 -23.16 4.70 1.54
C HIS A 81 -23.03 5.77 0.44
N LEU A 82 -22.32 6.87 0.69
CA LEU A 82 -22.11 7.96 -0.26
C LEU A 82 -20.95 7.67 -1.22
N PHE A 83 -19.97 6.87 -0.80
CA PHE A 83 -18.73 6.62 -1.55
C PHE A 83 -18.50 5.14 -1.88
N ILE A 84 -19.59 4.38 -2.08
CA ILE A 84 -19.52 2.93 -2.27
C ILE A 84 -18.69 2.53 -3.51
N GLU A 85 -18.70 3.34 -4.56
CA GLU A 85 -17.92 3.10 -5.78
C GLU A 85 -16.42 3.31 -5.53
N GLY A 86 -16.05 4.41 -4.88
CA GLY A 86 -14.66 4.67 -4.49
C GLY A 86 -14.11 3.59 -3.56
N TYR A 87 -14.90 3.17 -2.58
CA TYR A 87 -14.56 2.06 -1.69
C TYR A 87 -14.27 0.76 -2.46
N ARG A 88 -15.18 0.37 -3.37
CA ARG A 88 -15.02 -0.84 -4.19
C ARG A 88 -13.80 -0.73 -5.13
N TYR A 89 -13.57 0.44 -5.69
CA TYR A 89 -12.42 0.72 -6.54
C TYR A 89 -11.11 0.54 -5.77
N CYS A 90 -10.97 1.14 -4.58
CA CYS A 90 -9.76 1.01 -3.76
C CYS A 90 -9.46 -0.45 -3.38
N LEU A 91 -10.48 -1.23 -2.99
CA LEU A 91 -10.30 -2.66 -2.70
C LEU A 91 -9.89 -3.47 -3.93
N LYS A 92 -10.47 -3.17 -5.09
CA LYS A 92 -10.14 -3.83 -6.36
C LYS A 92 -8.70 -3.52 -6.77
N GLU A 93 -8.28 -2.26 -6.67
CA GLU A 93 -6.92 -1.84 -6.97
C GLU A 93 -5.91 -2.46 -6.00
N ASN A 94 -6.21 -2.48 -4.70
CA ASN A 94 -5.34 -3.17 -3.73
C ASN A 94 -5.17 -4.65 -4.09
N THR A 95 -6.28 -5.32 -4.44
CA THR A 95 -6.23 -6.71 -4.90
C THR A 95 -5.39 -6.84 -6.16
N ARG A 96 -5.57 -5.98 -7.17
CA ARG A 96 -4.82 -6.03 -8.43
C ARG A 96 -3.32 -5.88 -8.19
N ILE A 97 -2.91 -4.89 -7.40
CA ILE A 97 -1.51 -4.54 -7.15
C ILE A 97 -0.78 -5.63 -6.35
N PHE A 98 -1.43 -6.20 -5.34
CA PHE A 98 -0.84 -7.27 -4.52
C PHE A 98 -1.09 -8.68 -5.06
N SER A 99 -1.87 -8.84 -6.13
CA SER A 99 -2.04 -10.14 -6.78
C SER A 99 -0.76 -10.54 -7.50
N ASN A 100 -0.49 -11.85 -7.52
CA ASN A 100 0.62 -12.41 -8.27
C ASN A 100 0.38 -12.18 -9.76
N HIS A 101 1.22 -11.37 -10.41
CA HIS A 101 1.41 -11.47 -11.86
C HIS A 101 2.10 -12.81 -12.18
N ARG A 102 1.36 -13.92 -12.08
CA ARG A 102 1.65 -15.11 -12.88
C ARG A 102 1.21 -14.81 -14.31
N LYS A 103 2.07 -14.12 -15.06
CA LYS A 103 2.20 -14.29 -16.50
C LYS A 103 3.67 -14.14 -16.86
N GLN A 104 4.46 -15.14 -16.45
CA GLN A 104 5.52 -15.63 -17.31
C GLN A 104 4.90 -16.78 -18.10
N GLY A 105 4.91 -16.62 -19.42
CA GLY A 105 4.33 -17.50 -20.41
C GLY A 105 4.53 -16.79 -21.74
#